data_AF-A0A445DVP3-F1
#
_entry.id   AF-A0A445DVP3-F1
#
_cell.length_a   1.000
_cell.length_b   1.000
_cell.length_c   1.000
_cell.angle_alpha   90.00
_cell.angle_beta   90.00
_cell.angle_gamma   90.00
#
_symmetry.space_group_name_H-M   'P 1'
#
loop_
_entity.id
_entity.type
_entity.pdbx_description
1 polymer ?
#
loop_
_entity_poly.entity_id
_entity_poly.type
_entity_poly.pdbx_seq_one_letter_code
_entity_poly.pdbx_strand_id
1 'polypeptide(L)'
;MKNFVVLDNTTYPKVTPDKYILVFSHQSRIHHVEHPIKQIDAFRLKSFKELLTADKLDDSELIIKKSFGDIIGEIVGKEDSRNLVTNKWVETKRLAIILQDLEYMLIITKG
;
A
#
# COMPACT_ATOMS: atom_id res chain seq x y z
N MET A 1 -21.62 4.41 -6.90
CA MET A 1 -21.49 5.66 -6.12
C MET A 1 -22.16 6.79 -6.89
N LYS A 2 -22.89 7.69 -6.23
CA LYS A 2 -23.54 8.86 -6.86
C LYS A 2 -23.30 10.13 -6.01
N ASN A 3 -23.41 11.31 -6.63
CA ASN A 3 -23.30 12.63 -5.99
C ASN A 3 -21.96 12.89 -5.27
N PHE A 4 -20.85 12.58 -5.93
CA PHE A 4 -19.50 12.86 -5.46
C PHE A 4 -18.93 14.12 -6.14
N VAL A 5 -17.88 14.68 -5.56
CA VAL A 5 -17.12 15.80 -6.13
C VAL A 5 -15.91 15.23 -6.88
N VAL A 6 -15.61 15.78 -8.04
CA VAL A 6 -14.41 15.45 -8.83
C VAL A 6 -13.39 16.57 -8.63
N LEU A 7 -12.18 16.24 -8.18
CA LEU A 7 -11.08 17.20 -8.01
C LEU A 7 -9.86 16.75 -8.80
N ASP A 8 -9.00 17.70 -9.18
CA ASP A 8 -7.69 17.38 -9.73
C ASP A 8 -6.85 16.61 -8.70
N ASN A 9 -6.17 15.55 -9.16
CA ASN A 9 -5.27 14.77 -8.33
C ASN A 9 -3.93 15.49 -8.15
N THR A 10 -3.91 16.42 -7.18
CA THR A 10 -2.73 17.19 -6.77
C THR A 10 -2.00 16.58 -5.55
N THR A 11 -2.52 15.47 -5.00
CA THR A 11 -1.98 14.82 -3.79
C THR A 11 -0.57 14.28 -4.01
N TYR A 12 0.34 14.58 -3.09
CA TYR A 12 1.69 14.03 -3.07
C TYR A 12 1.95 13.20 -1.80
N PRO A 13 2.52 11.98 -1.91
CA PRO A 13 2.79 11.27 -3.16
C PRO A 13 1.51 10.77 -3.83
N LYS A 14 1.50 10.72 -5.17
CA LYS A 14 0.36 10.20 -5.93
C LYS A 14 0.21 8.71 -5.67
N VAL A 15 -0.87 8.32 -5.00
CA VAL A 15 -1.20 6.92 -4.70
C VAL A 15 -1.76 6.20 -5.92
N THR A 16 -2.42 6.91 -6.84
CA THR A 16 -2.87 6.38 -8.14
C THR A 16 -2.40 7.29 -9.29
N PRO A 17 -2.22 6.75 -10.52
CA PRO A 17 -1.82 7.54 -11.68
C PRO A 17 -2.94 8.43 -12.23
N ASP A 18 -4.16 8.31 -11.71
CA ASP A 18 -5.34 8.99 -12.24
C ASP A 18 -5.22 10.51 -12.17
N LYS A 19 -5.75 11.19 -13.19
CA LYS A 19 -5.76 12.66 -13.27
C LYS A 19 -6.67 13.31 -12.22
N TYR A 20 -7.74 12.62 -11.83
CA TYR A 20 -8.77 13.13 -10.93
C TYR A 20 -9.00 12.18 -9.76
N ILE A 21 -9.43 12.73 -8.63
CA ILE A 21 -9.89 11.98 -7.46
C ILE A 21 -11.39 12.22 -7.23
N LEU A 22 -12.08 11.21 -6.70
CA LEU A 22 -13.47 11.32 -6.28
C LEU A 22 -13.52 11.55 -4.77
N VAL A 23 -14.22 12.61 -4.35
CA VAL A 23 -14.36 13.00 -2.95
C VAL A 23 -15.81 12.92 -2.53
N PHE A 24 -16.06 12.33 -1.37
CA PHE A 24 -17.40 12.29 -0.79
C PHE A 24 -17.86 13.68 -0.35
N SER A 25 -19.12 13.97 -0.62
CA SER A 25 -19.84 15.12 -0.08
C SER A 25 -20.98 14.64 0.83
N HIS A 26 -21.60 15.58 1.53
CA HIS A 26 -22.83 15.32 2.30
C HIS A 26 -23.98 14.74 1.45
N GLN A 27 -23.94 14.89 0.12
CA GLN A 27 -24.98 14.38 -0.78
C GLN A 27 -24.62 13.02 -1.38
N SER A 28 -23.41 12.51 -1.13
CA SER A 28 -22.91 11.27 -1.71
C SER A 28 -23.73 10.08 -1.27
N ARG A 29 -24.07 9.20 -2.22
CA ARG A 29 -24.80 7.96 -1.98
C ARG A 29 -23.97 6.75 -2.42
N ILE A 30 -23.84 5.79 -1.50
CA ILE A 30 -23.13 4.53 -1.71
C ILE A 30 -24.17 3.41 -1.68
N HIS A 31 -24.13 2.55 -2.69
CA HIS A 31 -24.98 1.36 -2.77
C HIS A 31 -24.07 0.15 -2.92
N HIS A 32 -24.33 -0.89 -2.13
CA HIS A 32 -23.67 -2.17 -2.27
C HIS A 32 -24.14 -2.88 -3.55
N VAL A 33 -23.23 -3.60 -4.20
CA VAL A 33 -23.53 -4.43 -5.37
C VAL A 33 -23.10 -5.85 -5.01
N GLU A 34 -24.04 -6.77 -4.89
CA GLU A 34 -23.80 -8.13 -4.38
C GLU A 34 -22.99 -8.99 -5.34
N HIS A 35 -23.12 -8.76 -6.65
CA HIS A 35 -22.41 -9.50 -7.70
C HIS A 35 -21.77 -8.52 -8.69
N PRO A 36 -20.69 -7.83 -8.28
CA PRO A 36 -20.02 -6.91 -9.17
C PRO A 36 -19.36 -7.69 -10.31
N ILE A 37 -19.73 -7.40 -11.56
CA ILE A 37 -18.98 -7.82 -12.76
C ILE A 37 -17.71 -6.95 -12.84
N LYS A 38 -16.88 -7.00 -11.81
CA LYS A 38 -15.66 -6.21 -11.72
C LYS A 38 -14.48 -7.15 -11.92
N GLN A 39 -13.70 -6.91 -12.97
CA GLN A 39 -12.40 -7.54 -13.10
C GLN A 39 -11.54 -7.09 -11.93
N ILE A 40 -11.01 -8.05 -11.18
CA ILE A 40 -9.95 -7.79 -10.21
C ILE A 40 -8.70 -7.52 -11.04
N ASP A 41 -8.04 -6.40 -10.78
CA ASP A 41 -6.78 -6.09 -11.45
C ASP A 41 -5.79 -7.22 -11.22
N ALA A 42 -5.15 -7.68 -12.30
CA ALA A 42 -4.18 -8.76 -12.21
C ALA A 42 -2.99 -8.31 -11.34
N PHE A 43 -2.70 -9.07 -10.29
CA PHE A 43 -1.53 -8.85 -9.46
C PHE A 43 -0.25 -9.04 -10.29
N ARG A 44 0.66 -8.07 -10.23
CA ARG A 44 2.00 -8.14 -10.82
C ARG A 44 2.99 -8.54 -9.75
N LEU A 45 2.97 -9.84 -9.44
CA LEU A 45 3.78 -10.40 -8.38
C LEU A 45 5.29 -10.29 -8.67
N LYS A 46 6.06 -9.79 -7.71
CA LYS A 46 7.52 -9.81 -7.71
C LYS A 46 8.03 -10.77 -6.66
N SER A 47 9.10 -11.50 -6.99
CA SER A 47 9.78 -12.38 -6.03
C SER A 47 10.59 -11.57 -5.02
N PHE A 48 10.88 -12.14 -3.84
CA PHE A 48 11.71 -11.45 -2.86
C PHE A 48 13.15 -11.29 -3.36
N LYS A 49 13.63 -12.21 -4.19
CA LYS A 49 14.91 -12.09 -4.90
C LYS A 49 15.00 -10.80 -5.71
N GLU A 50 13.99 -10.54 -6.53
CA GLU A 50 13.92 -9.33 -7.37
C GLU A 50 13.91 -8.05 -6.52
N LEU A 51 13.25 -8.07 -5.36
CA LEU A 51 13.24 -6.94 -4.42
C LEU A 51 14.62 -6.71 -3.80
N LEU A 52 15.31 -7.79 -3.41
CA LEU A 52 16.62 -7.72 -2.78
C LEU A 52 17.73 -7.33 -3.77
N THR A 53 17.62 -7.70 -5.04
CA THR A 53 18.63 -7.37 -6.08
C THR A 53 18.51 -5.96 -6.66
N ALA A 54 17.49 -5.19 -6.27
CA ALA A 54 17.31 -3.80 -6.71
C ALA A 54 18.26 -2.81 -6.01
N ASP A 55 19.51 -3.24 -5.75
CA ASP A 55 20.57 -2.53 -5.05
C ASP A 55 21.13 -1.34 -5.85
N LYS A 56 20.35 -0.25 -5.93
CA LYS A 56 20.78 1.16 -6.13
C LYS A 56 19.54 2.06 -6.10
N LEU A 57 18.78 2.00 -5.03
CA LEU A 57 17.77 3.01 -4.76
C LEU A 57 18.45 4.09 -3.93
N ASP A 58 18.56 5.30 -4.48
CA ASP A 58 18.99 6.50 -3.75
C ASP A 58 18.11 6.65 -2.50
N ASP A 59 18.62 7.17 -1.38
CA ASP A 59 17.89 7.25 -0.11
C ASP A 59 16.55 8.03 -0.23
N SER A 60 16.35 8.75 -1.34
CA SER A 60 15.09 9.39 -1.74
C SER A 60 13.99 8.42 -2.24
N GLU A 61 14.33 7.21 -2.70
CA GLU A 61 13.40 6.15 -3.14
C GLU A 61 12.87 5.29 -1.99
N LEU A 62 13.50 5.37 -0.82
CA LEU A 62 12.95 4.80 0.43
C LEU A 62 11.73 5.59 0.93
N ILE A 63 11.49 6.79 0.39
CA ILE A 63 10.25 7.54 0.57
C ILE A 63 9.16 6.89 -0.30
N ILE A 64 8.51 5.86 0.25
CA ILE A 64 7.06 5.69 0.13
C ILE A 64 6.56 5.26 -1.29
N LYS A 65 6.40 3.93 -1.43
CA LYS A 65 5.15 3.27 -1.88
C LYS A 65 4.79 3.10 -3.37
N LYS A 66 5.59 3.45 -4.39
CA LYS A 66 5.09 3.33 -5.78
C LYS A 66 5.47 2.06 -6.58
N SER A 67 6.51 1.29 -6.21
CA SER A 67 6.97 0.17 -7.06
C SER A 67 7.48 -1.08 -6.34
N PHE A 68 7.13 -1.28 -5.05
CA PHE A 68 6.95 -2.67 -4.61
C PHE A 68 5.82 -3.19 -5.50
N GLY A 69 6.13 -4.12 -6.40
CA GLY A 69 5.09 -4.85 -7.10
C GLY A 69 4.19 -5.56 -6.09
N ASP A 70 3.19 -6.26 -6.57
CA ASP A 70 2.44 -7.12 -5.67
C ASP A 70 3.41 -8.17 -5.11
N ILE A 71 3.33 -8.50 -3.83
CA ILE A 71 4.19 -9.50 -3.20
C ILE A 71 3.31 -10.50 -2.49
N ILE A 72 3.71 -11.76 -2.54
CA ILE A 72 3.01 -12.85 -1.88
C ILE A 72 4.04 -13.74 -1.19
N GLY A 73 3.72 -14.14 0.04
CA GLY A 73 4.56 -15.03 0.82
C GLY A 73 3.78 -15.57 2.02
N GLU A 74 4.24 -16.69 2.54
CA GLU A 74 3.73 -17.29 3.77
C GLU A 74 4.15 -16.45 4.97
N ILE A 75 3.23 -16.20 5.91
CA ILE A 75 3.57 -15.54 7.16
C ILE A 75 4.21 -16.57 8.09
N VAL A 76 5.52 -16.46 8.30
CA VAL A 76 6.29 -17.40 9.14
C VAL A 76 6.66 -16.81 10.51
N GLY A 77 6.42 -15.52 10.70
CA GLY A 77 6.68 -14.85 11.96
C GLY A 77 5.99 -13.51 12.08
N LYS A 78 5.81 -13.05 13.32
CA LYS A 78 5.21 -11.77 13.65
C LYS A 78 5.86 -11.24 14.92
N GLU A 79 6.27 -9.98 14.89
CA GLU A 79 6.73 -9.28 16.09
C GLU A 79 5.54 -8.66 16.85
N ASP A 80 5.69 -8.46 18.15
CA ASP A 80 4.73 -7.71 18.95
C ASP A 80 4.59 -6.27 18.45
N SER A 81 3.36 -5.76 18.48
CA SER A 81 3.11 -4.37 18.10
C SER A 81 3.73 -3.42 19.12
N ARG A 82 4.43 -2.38 18.66
CA ARG A 82 5.04 -1.38 19.52
C ARG A 82 4.58 0.02 19.14
N ASN A 83 4.49 0.92 20.13
CA ASN A 83 4.17 2.32 19.88
C ASN A 83 5.39 3.02 19.28
N LEU A 84 5.15 3.88 18.30
CA LEU A 84 6.15 4.72 17.65
C LEU A 84 5.64 6.17 17.63
N VAL A 85 6.50 7.11 17.99
CA VAL A 85 6.21 8.54 17.83
C VAL A 85 6.87 9.01 16.56
N THR A 86 6.08 9.54 15.64
CA THR A 86 6.60 10.11 14.39
C THR A 86 7.31 11.45 14.63
N ASN A 87 8.08 11.92 13.66
CA ASN A 87 8.70 13.26 13.69
C ASN A 87 7.69 14.43 13.77
N LYS A 88 6.39 14.14 13.61
CA LYS A 88 5.28 15.09 13.79
C LYS A 88 4.58 14.94 15.15
N TRP A 89 5.18 14.20 16.09
CA TRP A 89 4.61 13.93 17.41
C TRP A 89 3.27 13.19 17.39
N VAL A 90 3.02 12.44 16.30
CA VAL A 90 1.83 11.58 16.20
C VAL A 90 2.24 10.18 16.64
N GLU A 91 1.51 9.65 17.62
CA GLU A 91 1.61 8.25 18.05
C GLU A 91 0.97 7.31 17.01
N THR A 92 1.74 6.31 16.58
CA THR A 92 1.30 5.25 15.67
C THR A 92 1.73 3.89 16.21
N LYS A 93 1.06 2.81 15.77
CA LYS A 93 1.43 1.44 16.10
C LYS A 93 2.25 0.86 14.96
N ARG A 94 3.44 0.37 15.29
CA ARG A 94 4.30 -0.39 14.38
C ARG A 94 4.06 -1.88 14.55
N LEU A 95 3.91 -2.59 13.44
CA LEU A 95 3.88 -4.05 13.38
C LEU A 95 4.93 -4.54 12.38
N ALA A 96 5.68 -5.58 12.76
CA ALA A 96 6.56 -6.31 11.85
C ALA A 96 6.01 -7.72 11.61
N ILE A 97 6.02 -8.15 10.36
CA ILE A 97 5.73 -9.52 9.95
C ILE A 97 6.91 -10.06 9.14
N ILE A 98 7.12 -11.36 9.22
CA ILE A 98 8.13 -12.08 8.47
C ILE A 98 7.38 -12.90 7.41
N LEU A 99 7.65 -12.59 6.14
CA LEU A 99 7.14 -13.35 5.01
C LEU A 99 8.22 -14.27 4.45
N GLN A 100 7.84 -15.44 3.99
CA GLN A 100 8.70 -16.37 3.27
C GLN A 100 8.09 -16.69 1.91
N ASP A 101 8.88 -16.56 0.85
CA ASP A 101 8.57 -17.12 -0.47
C ASP A 101 9.34 -18.44 -0.66
N LEU A 102 9.33 -19.00 -1.87
CA LEU A 102 10.00 -20.29 -2.13
C LEU A 102 11.51 -20.27 -1.89
N GLU A 103 12.16 -19.11 -1.93
CA GLU A 103 13.63 -19.00 -1.94
C GLU A 103 14.18 -18.07 -0.83
N TYR A 104 13.40 -17.11 -0.34
CA TYR A 104 13.87 -16.04 0.53
C TYR A 104 12.87 -15.70 1.65
N MET A 105 13.40 -15.07 2.70
CA MET A 105 12.64 -14.53 3.82
C MET A 105 12.75 -13.00 3.82
N LEU A 106 11.63 -12.31 3.94
CA LEU A 106 11.51 -10.85 3.92
C LEU A 106 10.81 -10.35 5.19
N ILE A 107 11.43 -9.41 5.90
CA ILE A 107 10.81 -8.74 7.05
C ILE A 107 10.13 -7.46 6.57
N ILE A 108 8.80 -7.39 6.73
CA ILE A 108 8.00 -6.23 6.37
C ILE A 108 7.58 -5.51 7.65
N THR A 109 7.90 -4.23 7.72
CA THR A 109 7.47 -3.37 8.83
C THR A 109 6.51 -2.31 8.34
N LYS A 110 5.38 -2.15 9.04
CA LYS A 110 4.40 -1.09 8.81
C LYS A 110 4.34 -0.23 10.06
N GLY A 111 4.62 1.06 9.93
CA GLY A 111 4.59 2.08 10.99
C GLY A 111 3.83 3.31 10.51
#